data_AF-A0A3S1D989-F1
#
_entry.id   AF-A0A3S1D989-F1
#
_cell.length_a   1.000
_cell.length_b   1.000
_cell.length_c   1.000
_cell.angle_alpha   90.00
_cell.angle_beta   90.00
_cell.angle_gamma   90.00
#
_symmetry.space_group_name_H-M   'P 1'
#
loop_
_entity.id
_entity.type
_entity.pdbx_description
1 polymer ?
#
loop_
_entity_poly.entity_id
_entity_poly.type
_entity_poly.pdbx_seq_one_letter_code
_entity_poly.pdbx_strand_id
1 'polypeptide(L)'
;MSEVVHTFTTTIPRWQPYVVPVDLATATDEQRAAMQVTPSSKGISPYVLTLAHDPESLAVRSPLFNLIMYGRDGLAGSERELGAVAASVVNRCVY
;
A
#
# COMPACT_ATOMS: atom_id res chain seq x y z
N MET A 1 21.05 -5.78 -13.76
CA MET A 1 20.60 -5.52 -12.37
C MET A 1 20.39 -4.02 -12.24
N SER A 2 19.20 -3.56 -11.86
CA SER A 2 18.98 -2.15 -11.54
C SER A 2 19.69 -1.84 -10.22
N GLU A 3 20.42 -0.73 -10.17
CA GLU A 3 21.05 -0.25 -8.94
C GLU A 3 19.98 0.07 -7.89
N VAL A 4 20.24 -0.30 -6.63
CA VAL A 4 19.30 -0.05 -5.52
C VAL A 4 19.33 1.44 -5.17
N VAL A 5 18.16 2.07 -5.13
CA VAL A 5 18.05 3.50 -4.83
C VAL A 5 18.36 3.75 -3.35
N HIS A 6 19.47 4.41 -3.07
CA HIS A 6 19.88 4.80 -1.72
C HIS A 6 19.89 6.33 -1.49
N THR A 7 19.83 7.11 -2.56
CA THR A 7 19.81 8.57 -2.52
C THR A 7 18.42 9.06 -2.91
N PHE A 8 17.99 10.19 -2.33
CA PHE A 8 16.75 10.84 -2.72
C PHE A 8 16.74 11.08 -4.23
N THR A 9 15.65 10.68 -4.89
CA THR A 9 15.45 10.83 -6.33
C THR A 9 14.03 11.31 -6.61
N THR A 10 13.89 12.16 -7.63
CA THR A 10 12.58 12.54 -8.18
C THR A 10 12.15 11.63 -9.33
N THR A 11 12.98 10.65 -9.69
CA THR A 11 12.61 9.61 -10.67
C THR A 11 11.57 8.70 -10.03
N ILE A 12 10.37 8.66 -10.60
CA ILE A 12 9.26 7.85 -10.07
C ILE A 12 9.60 6.37 -10.27
N PRO A 13 9.76 5.58 -9.19
CA PRO A 13 10.09 4.17 -9.32
C PRO A 13 8.84 3.35 -9.69
N ARG A 14 9.03 2.18 -10.30
CA ARG A 14 7.95 1.25 -10.64
C ARG A 14 7.85 0.10 -9.64
N TRP A 15 6.80 0.11 -8.81
CA TRP A 15 6.64 -0.91 -7.77
C TRP A 15 6.39 -2.29 -8.35
N GLN A 16 7.08 -3.29 -7.80
CA GLN A 16 6.88 -4.71 -8.09
C GLN A 16 7.14 -5.53 -6.82
N PRO A 17 6.28 -6.50 -6.48
CA PRO A 17 6.48 -7.34 -5.31
C PRO A 17 7.55 -8.41 -5.57
N TYR A 18 8.29 -8.75 -4.51
CA TYR A 18 9.23 -9.88 -4.53
C TYR A 18 8.51 -11.23 -4.44
N VAL A 19 7.38 -11.28 -3.74
CA VAL A 19 6.52 -12.46 -3.66
C VAL A 19 5.52 -12.44 -4.80
N VAL A 20 5.20 -13.62 -5.32
CA VAL A 20 4.14 -13.77 -6.32
C VAL A 20 2.82 -13.34 -5.68
N PRO A 21 2.07 -12.36 -6.22
CA PRO A 21 0.79 -11.98 -5.66
C PRO A 21 -0.21 -13.14 -5.65
N VAL A 22 -1.19 -13.11 -4.75
CA VAL A 22 -2.32 -14.04 -4.77
C VAL A 22 -3.01 -13.98 -6.15
N ASP A 23 -3.35 -15.13 -6.72
CA ASP A 23 -4.19 -15.18 -7.91
C ASP A 23 -5.66 -14.96 -7.50
N LEU A 24 -6.26 -13.90 -8.02
CA LEU A 24 -7.64 -13.53 -7.73
C LEU A 24 -8.63 -14.63 -8.13
N ALA A 25 -8.36 -15.37 -9.22
CA ALA A 25 -9.23 -16.43 -9.71
C ALA A 25 -9.33 -17.61 -8.74
N THR A 26 -8.27 -17.87 -7.98
CA THR A 26 -8.17 -18.99 -7.04
C THR A 26 -8.08 -18.55 -5.58
N ALA A 27 -8.31 -17.26 -5.29
CA ALA A 27 -8.24 -16.73 -3.93
C ALA A 27 -9.18 -17.50 -2.99
N THR A 28 -8.89 -17.52 -1.69
CA THR A 28 -9.84 -18.05 -0.70
C THR A 28 -10.95 -17.02 -0.43
N ASP A 29 -12.01 -17.45 0.24
CA ASP A 29 -13.09 -16.53 0.64
C ASP A 29 -12.60 -15.45 1.62
N GLU A 30 -11.69 -15.80 2.52
CA GLU A 30 -11.05 -14.87 3.45
C GLU A 30 -10.21 -13.82 2.70
N GLN A 31 -9.44 -14.23 1.70
CA GLN A 31 -8.67 -13.32 0.86
C GLN A 31 -9.58 -12.38 0.05
N ARG A 32 -10.65 -12.92 -0.54
CA ARG A 32 -11.66 -12.10 -1.24
C ARG A 32 -12.30 -11.09 -0.31
N ALA A 33 -12.67 -11.50 0.90
CA ALA A 33 -13.27 -10.63 1.90
C ALA A 33 -12.31 -9.49 2.31
N ALA A 34 -11.05 -9.82 2.59
CA ALA A 34 -10.03 -8.84 2.96
C ALA A 34 -9.75 -7.80 1.85
N MET A 35 -9.96 -8.17 0.58
CA MET A 35 -9.75 -7.29 -0.57
C MET A 35 -10.98 -6.43 -0.93
N GLN A 36 -12.12 -6.55 -0.23
CA GLN A 36 -13.31 -5.74 -0.51
C GLN A 36 -13.06 -4.24 -0.25
N VAL A 37 -12.28 -3.92 0.79
CA VAL A 37 -11.83 -2.56 1.07
C VAL A 37 -10.39 -2.43 0.59
N THR A 38 -10.19 -1.58 -0.41
CA THR A 38 -8.87 -1.35 -1.00
C THR A 38 -8.27 -0.02 -0.53
N PRO A 39 -6.94 0.08 -0.37
CA PRO A 39 -6.29 1.35 -0.09
C PRO A 39 -6.65 2.37 -1.16
N SER A 40 -7.02 3.58 -0.75
CA SER A 40 -7.45 4.67 -1.64
C SER A 40 -8.70 4.38 -2.49
N SER A 41 -9.41 3.28 -2.23
CA SER A 41 -10.56 2.82 -3.02
C SER A 41 -10.25 2.64 -4.52
N LYS A 42 -9.00 2.30 -4.87
CA LYS A 42 -8.53 2.17 -6.26
C LYS A 42 -8.69 0.76 -6.86
N GLY A 43 -9.33 -0.17 -6.15
CA GLY A 43 -9.57 -1.53 -6.62
C GLY A 43 -8.40 -2.48 -6.38
N ILE A 44 -8.54 -3.70 -6.93
CA ILE A 44 -7.59 -4.80 -6.71
C ILE A 44 -6.40 -4.63 -7.65
N SER A 45 -5.22 -4.39 -7.08
CA SER A 45 -3.95 -4.21 -7.78
C SER A 45 -2.95 -5.30 -7.37
N PRO A 46 -1.80 -5.45 -8.07
CA PRO A 46 -0.74 -6.34 -7.63
C PRO A 46 -0.28 -6.08 -6.18
N TYR A 47 -0.41 -4.84 -5.71
CA TYR A 47 -0.14 -4.46 -4.32
C TYR A 47 -1.15 -5.08 -3.35
N VAL A 48 -2.45 -4.92 -3.61
CA VAL A 48 -3.51 -5.51 -2.79
C VAL A 48 -3.43 -7.04 -2.79
N LEU A 49 -3.20 -7.65 -3.97
CA LEU A 49 -3.03 -9.10 -4.12
C LEU A 49 -1.80 -9.63 -3.39
N THR A 50 -0.74 -8.82 -3.26
CA THR A 50 0.43 -9.19 -2.47
C THR A 50 0.10 -9.19 -0.98
N LEU A 51 -0.63 -8.18 -0.50
CA LEU A 51 -1.03 -8.10 0.91
C LEU A 51 -2.05 -9.18 1.30
N ALA A 52 -2.83 -9.68 0.34
CA ALA A 52 -3.81 -10.75 0.57
C ALA A 52 -3.17 -12.11 0.95
N HIS A 53 -1.83 -12.23 0.95
CA HIS A 53 -1.17 -13.35 1.61
C HIS A 53 -1.41 -13.38 3.13
N ASP A 54 -1.70 -12.23 3.74
CA ASP A 54 -2.14 -12.10 5.14
C ASP A 54 -3.50 -11.38 5.19
N PRO A 55 -4.61 -12.13 5.01
CA PRO A 55 -5.95 -11.55 4.91
C PRO A 55 -6.42 -10.90 6.21
N GLU A 56 -6.02 -11.41 7.38
CA GLU A 56 -6.38 -10.85 8.68
C GLU A 56 -5.79 -9.44 8.83
N SER A 57 -4.48 -9.30 8.61
CA SER A 57 -3.83 -7.99 8.63
C SER A 57 -4.39 -7.04 7.58
N LEU A 58 -4.64 -7.53 6.36
CA LEU A 58 -5.17 -6.70 5.28
C LEU A 58 -6.57 -6.14 5.60
N ALA A 59 -7.44 -6.96 6.20
CA ALA A 59 -8.80 -6.57 6.57
C ALA A 59 -8.83 -5.43 7.59
N VAL A 60 -7.84 -5.37 8.50
CA VAL A 60 -7.71 -4.27 9.47
C VAL A 60 -6.97 -3.06 8.88
N ARG A 61 -5.90 -3.33 8.11
CA ARG A 61 -4.99 -2.31 7.60
C ARG A 61 -5.66 -1.38 6.59
N SER A 62 -6.42 -1.90 5.63
CA SER A 62 -6.97 -1.08 4.54
C SER A 62 -7.97 -0.03 5.03
N PRO A 63 -8.96 -0.37 5.91
CA PRO A 63 -9.83 0.63 6.52
C PRO A 63 -9.05 1.67 7.32
N LEU A 64 -8.07 1.23 8.13
CA LEU A 64 -7.26 2.14 8.94
C LEU A 64 -6.47 3.14 8.07
N PHE A 65 -5.83 2.67 7.00
CA PHE A 65 -5.14 3.53 6.05
C PHE A 65 -6.09 4.56 5.43
N ASN A 66 -7.28 4.13 5.00
CA ASN A 66 -8.25 5.03 4.39
C ASN A 66 -8.76 6.09 5.38
N LEU A 67 -8.97 5.72 6.66
CA LEU A 67 -9.35 6.65 7.72
C LEU A 67 -8.26 7.69 7.98
N ILE A 68 -6.99 7.26 8.05
CA ILE A 68 -5.86 8.17 8.28
C ILE A 68 -5.69 9.12 7.09
N MET A 69 -5.62 8.60 5.87
CA MET A 69 -5.22 9.40 4.70
C MET A 69 -6.37 10.23 4.10
N TYR A 70 -7.60 9.72 4.15
CA TYR A 70 -8.76 10.32 3.47
C TYR A 70 -9.88 10.74 4.44
N GLY A 71 -9.65 10.66 5.75
CA GLY A 71 -10.56 11.18 6.76
C GLY A 71 -10.81 12.69 6.59
N ARG A 72 -12.02 13.15 6.96
CA ARG A 72 -12.42 14.56 6.81
C ARG A 72 -11.86 15.47 7.91
N ASP A 73 -11.48 14.88 9.03
CA ASP A 73 -11.00 15.60 10.21
C ASP A 73 -9.47 15.63 10.28
N GLY A 74 -8.95 16.55 11.10
CA GLY A 74 -7.52 16.69 11.37
C GLY A 74 -6.75 17.43 10.27
N LEU A 75 -5.53 16.98 10.02
CA LEU A 75 -4.60 17.58 9.06
C LEU A 75 -5.16 17.54 7.63
N ALA A 76 -4.76 18.51 6.80
CA ALA A 76 -5.06 18.49 5.38
C ALA A 76 -4.40 17.28 4.70
N GLY A 77 -4.95 16.83 3.56
CA GLY A 77 -4.39 15.72 2.80
C GLY A 77 -2.91 15.91 2.44
N SER A 78 -2.52 17.13 2.05
CA SER A 78 -1.13 17.47 1.73
C SER A 78 -0.19 17.36 2.94
N GLU A 79 -0.65 17.71 4.14
CA GLU A 79 0.14 17.59 5.36
C GLU A 79 0.34 16.13 5.77
N ARG A 80 -0.67 15.28 5.55
CA ARG A 80 -0.58 13.83 5.75
C ARG A 80 0.41 13.19 4.79
N GLU A 81 0.36 13.56 3.51
CA GLU A 81 1.34 13.10 2.51
C GLU A 81 2.76 13.58 2.84
N LEU A 82 2.92 14.81 3.33
CA LEU A 82 4.23 15.29 3.79
C LEU A 82 4.80 14.43 4.93
N GLY A 83 3.95 14.06 5.90
CA GLY A 83 4.32 13.13 6.98
C GLY A 83 4.70 11.75 6.46
N ALA A 84 3.93 11.20 5.52
CA ALA A 84 4.21 9.91 4.89
C ALA A 84 5.56 9.93 4.15
N VAL A 85 5.83 10.97 3.35
CA VAL A 85 7.09 11.15 2.63
C VAL A 85 8.27 11.25 3.59
N ALA A 86 8.16 12.06 4.65
CA ALA A 86 9.23 12.20 5.64
C ALA A 86 9.55 10.86 6.32
N ALA A 87 8.53 10.10 6.72
CA ALA A 87 8.71 8.76 7.30
C ALA A 87 9.36 7.78 6.31
N SER A 88 8.95 7.80 5.03
CA SER A 88 9.53 6.96 3.99
C SER A 88 11.00 7.27 3.73
N VAL A 89 11.39 8.56 3.71
CA VAL A 89 12.79 8.98 3.55
C VAL A 89 13.65 8.47 4.71
N VAL A 90 13.19 8.64 5.95
CA VAL A 90 13.91 8.17 7.14
C VAL A 90 14.06 6.65 7.14
N ASN A 91 13.02 5.91 6.73
CA ASN A 91 13.05 4.45 6.66
C ASN A 91 13.68 3.90 5.38
N ARG A 92 14.10 4.76 4.43
CA ARG A 92 14.58 4.35 3.10
C ARG A 92 13.58 3.47 2.34
N CYS A 93 12.28 3.74 2.54
CA CYS A 93 11.22 3.11 1.77
C CYS A 93 11.14 3.77 0.39
N VAL A 94 11.56 3.03 -0.64
CA VAL A 94 11.69 3.56 -2.02
C VAL A 94 10.33 3.85 -2.67
N TYR A 95 9.27 3.18 -2.20
CA TYR A 95 7.89 3.28 -2.71
C TYR A 95 6.95 3.80 -1.64
#